data_AF-A0A0A9E2J6-F1
#
_entry.id   AF-A0A0A9E2J6-F1
#
_cell.length_a   1.000
_cell.length_b   1.000
_cell.length_c   1.000
_cell.angle_alpha   90.00
_cell.angle_beta   90.00
_cell.angle_gamma   90.00
#
_symmetry.space_group_name_H-M   'P 1'
#
loop_
_entity.id
_entity.type
_entity.pdbx_description
1 polymer ?
#
loop_
_entity_poly.entity_id
_entity_poly.type
_entity_poly.pdbx_seq_one_letter_code
_entity_poly.pdbx_strand_id
1 'polypeptide(L)'
;MDYSSIEYHKPTKPRVQHTRPWSSCAKSSNRGKFDSNSKLRARVNLTKLGTPTLWRYWKHFNLVSMNPNPSKEELFHGVQQHFQSQQQLDELQVILGFIHTAKRLKSLYNS
;
A
#
# COMPACT_ATOMS: atom_id res chain seq x y z
N MET A 1 53.72 -42.34 35.37
CA MET A 1 53.44 -42.84 34.01
C MET A 1 51.96 -42.60 33.76
N ASP A 2 51.73 -41.46 33.13
CA ASP A 2 50.49 -40.70 33.09
C ASP A 2 49.43 -41.35 32.20
N TYR A 3 48.25 -41.61 32.76
CA TYR A 3 47.06 -41.97 32.00
C TYR A 3 46.38 -40.68 31.56
N SER A 4 46.51 -40.35 30.28
CA SER A 4 45.84 -39.19 29.68
C SER A 4 44.31 -39.42 29.72
N SER A 5 43.63 -38.72 30.64
CA SER A 5 42.17 -38.67 30.70
C SER A 5 41.65 -37.90 29.51
N ILE A 6 41.13 -38.62 28.52
CA ILE A 6 40.39 -38.07 27.39
C ILE A 6 39.09 -37.39 27.89
N GLU A 7 39.14 -36.06 27.94
CA GLU A 7 38.00 -35.21 28.23
C GLU A 7 37.06 -35.15 27.01
N TYR A 8 35.94 -35.86 27.09
CA TYR A 8 34.89 -35.76 26.08
C TYR A 8 33.99 -34.54 26.38
N HIS A 9 34.29 -33.41 25.73
CA HIS A 9 33.42 -32.23 25.81
C HIS A 9 32.15 -32.47 24.96
N LYS A 10 30.99 -32.51 25.62
CA LYS A 10 29.70 -32.71 24.96
C LYS A 10 29.39 -31.54 24.01
N PRO A 11 28.87 -31.77 22.79
CA PRO A 11 28.35 -30.72 21.94
C PRO A 11 27.15 -30.05 22.64
N THR A 12 27.30 -28.77 22.96
CA THR A 12 26.22 -27.97 23.55
C THR A 12 25.13 -27.79 22.50
N LYS A 13 23.96 -28.42 22.72
CA LYS A 13 22.81 -28.26 21.82
C LYS A 13 22.38 -26.80 21.81
N PRO A 14 22.08 -26.20 20.64
CA PRO A 14 21.46 -24.88 20.60
C PRO A 14 20.10 -24.97 21.28
N ARG A 15 19.91 -24.13 22.31
CA ARG A 15 18.64 -24.00 23.01
C ARG A 15 17.60 -23.54 21.98
N VAL A 16 16.65 -24.42 21.66
CA VAL A 16 15.49 -24.12 20.83
C VAL A 16 14.74 -22.95 21.48
N GLN A 17 14.91 -21.75 20.93
CA GLN A 17 14.09 -20.61 21.33
C GLN A 17 12.72 -20.82 20.72
N HIS A 18 11.74 -21.11 21.58
CA HIS A 18 10.34 -21.22 21.20
C HIS A 18 9.91 -19.94 20.46
N THR A 19 9.40 -20.10 19.24
CA THR A 19 8.81 -19.00 18.47
C THR A 19 7.73 -18.35 19.33
N ARG A 20 7.87 -17.05 19.62
CA ARG A 20 6.82 -16.25 20.26
C ARG A 20 5.55 -16.38 19.42
N PRO A 21 4.43 -16.87 19.96
CA PRO A 21 3.14 -16.67 19.32
C PRO A 21 2.86 -15.17 19.38
N TRP A 22 2.58 -14.56 18.24
CA TRP A 22 2.08 -13.19 18.19
C TRP A 22 0.75 -13.13 18.95
N SER A 23 0.78 -12.69 20.21
CA SER A 23 -0.44 -12.46 20.98
C SER A 23 -1.14 -11.23 20.41
N SER A 24 -2.25 -11.43 19.72
CA SER A 24 -3.14 -10.33 19.36
C SER A 24 -3.80 -9.80 20.64
N CYS A 25 -3.44 -8.57 21.02
CA CYS A 25 -4.15 -7.87 22.07
C CYS A 25 -5.48 -7.34 21.50
N ALA A 26 -6.53 -8.16 21.60
CA ALA A 26 -7.90 -7.73 21.45
C ALA A 26 -8.29 -6.83 22.63
N LYS A 27 -7.88 -5.57 22.60
CA LYS A 27 -8.38 -4.54 23.52
C LYS A 27 -9.65 -3.96 22.93
N SER A 28 -10.77 -4.62 23.18
CA SER A 28 -12.11 -4.09 22.94
C SER A 28 -12.33 -2.90 23.88
N SER A 29 -12.09 -1.70 23.38
CA SER A 29 -12.41 -0.44 24.06
C SER A 29 -13.68 0.12 23.46
N ASN A 30 -14.82 -0.23 24.07
CA ASN A 30 -16.13 0.37 23.82
C ASN A 30 -16.11 1.88 24.16
N ARG A 31 -15.80 2.74 23.19
CA ARG A 31 -16.27 4.16 23.15
C ARG A 31 -16.34 4.65 21.71
N GLY A 32 -17.57 4.76 21.20
CA GLY A 32 -17.89 5.40 19.94
C GLY A 32 -18.97 4.63 19.21
N LYS A 33 -20.19 5.17 19.17
CA LYS A 33 -21.18 4.76 18.17
C LYS A 33 -20.56 5.08 16.82
N PHE A 34 -19.92 4.10 16.19
CA PHE A 34 -19.64 4.18 14.77
C PHE A 34 -20.98 3.93 14.10
N ASP A 35 -21.54 4.96 13.47
CA ASP A 35 -22.66 4.77 12.57
C ASP A 35 -22.25 3.73 11.53
N SER A 36 -22.84 2.54 11.64
CA SER A 36 -22.59 1.35 10.81
C SER A 36 -22.93 1.58 9.33
N ASN A 37 -23.33 2.81 8.97
CA ASN A 37 -23.64 3.25 7.61
C ASN A 37 -22.60 4.20 7.01
N SER A 38 -21.54 4.58 7.75
CA SER A 38 -20.35 5.19 7.16
C SER A 38 -19.49 4.11 6.53
N LYS A 39 -20.04 3.43 5.52
CA LYS A 39 -19.30 2.66 4.52
C LYS A 39 -18.01 3.45 4.27
N LEU A 40 -16.86 2.87 4.55
CA LEU A 40 -15.52 3.45 4.42
C LEU A 40 -15.26 3.84 2.95
N ARG A 41 -16.02 4.79 2.41
CA ARG A 41 -15.67 5.55 1.23
C ARG A 41 -14.55 6.43 1.72
N ALA A 42 -13.34 5.87 1.78
CA ALA A 42 -12.12 6.62 1.83
C ALA A 42 -12.16 7.57 0.63
N ARG A 43 -12.72 8.77 0.84
CA ARG A 43 -12.76 9.82 -0.16
C ARG A 43 -11.33 10.24 -0.35
N VAL A 44 -10.75 9.85 -1.49
CA VAL A 44 -9.40 10.25 -1.88
C VAL A 44 -9.36 11.77 -1.88
N ASN A 45 -8.46 12.34 -1.08
CA ASN A 45 -8.32 13.79 -1.01
C ASN A 45 -7.41 14.27 -2.16
N LEU A 46 -8.04 14.69 -3.27
CA LEU A 46 -7.36 15.19 -4.45
C LEU A 46 -6.78 16.60 -4.26
N THR A 47 -7.13 17.34 -3.18
CA THR A 47 -6.63 18.71 -2.96
C THR A 47 -5.14 18.73 -2.59
N LYS A 48 -4.63 17.60 -2.10
CA LYS A 48 -3.20 17.40 -1.80
C LYS A 48 -2.36 17.23 -3.08
N LEU A 49 -2.97 17.07 -4.25
CA LEU A 49 -2.24 16.90 -5.49
C LEU A 49 -1.76 18.25 -6.02
N GLY A 50 -0.50 18.28 -6.45
CA GLY A 50 0.04 19.41 -7.20
C GLY A 50 -0.60 19.52 -8.59
N THR A 51 -0.64 20.75 -9.12
CA THR A 51 -1.04 21.07 -10.50
C THR A 51 -0.40 20.16 -11.56
N PRO A 52 0.91 19.81 -11.51
CA PRO A 52 1.48 18.91 -12.53
C PRO A 52 0.91 17.48 -12.47
N THR A 53 0.53 16.98 -11.29
CA THR A 53 -0.07 15.65 -11.16
C THR A 53 -1.49 15.64 -11.71
N LEU A 54 -2.27 16.69 -11.42
CA LEU A 54 -3.61 16.86 -12.00
C LEU A 54 -3.54 16.92 -13.53
N TRP A 55 -2.58 17.67 -14.09
CA TRP A 55 -2.33 17.72 -15.53
C TRP A 55 -1.98 16.36 -16.15
N ARG A 56 -1.10 15.58 -15.51
CA ARG A 56 -0.75 14.23 -15.99
C ARG A 56 -1.98 13.33 -16.03
N TYR A 57 -2.81 13.36 -14.98
CA TYR A 57 -4.06 12.61 -14.95
C TYR A 57 -5.00 13.07 -16.08
N TRP A 58 -5.19 14.38 -16.21
CA TRP A 58 -6.03 14.99 -17.24
C TRP A 58 -5.63 14.56 -18.65
N LYS A 59 -4.33 14.60 -18.95
CA LYS A 59 -3.78 14.18 -20.24
C LYS A 59 -3.93 12.67 -20.46
N HIS A 60 -3.69 11.86 -19.42
CA HIS A 60 -3.74 10.40 -19.52
C HIS A 60 -5.14 9.87 -19.85
N PHE A 61 -6.17 10.50 -19.29
CA PHE A 61 -7.56 10.12 -19.52
C PHE A 61 -8.25 10.95 -20.61
N ASN A 62 -7.48 11.73 -21.38
CA ASN A 62 -7.99 12.60 -22.44
C ASN A 62 -9.20 13.43 -22.01
N LEU A 63 -9.17 14.00 -20.79
CA LEU A 63 -10.23 14.87 -20.25
C LEU A 63 -10.33 16.23 -20.99
N VAL A 64 -9.55 16.41 -22.06
CA VAL A 64 -9.42 17.62 -22.87
C VAL A 64 -10.58 17.69 -23.85
N SER A 65 -11.74 18.19 -23.42
CA SER A 65 -12.81 18.53 -24.34
C SER A 65 -13.15 20.02 -24.43
N MET A 66 -12.71 20.89 -23.50
CA MET A 66 -13.27 22.27 -23.48
C MET A 66 -12.33 23.45 -23.22
N ASN A 67 -11.09 23.28 -22.76
CA ASN A 67 -10.20 24.43 -22.53
C ASN A 67 -8.71 24.09 -22.78
N PRO A 68 -7.99 24.79 -23.67
CA PRO A 68 -6.56 24.59 -23.89
C PRO A 68 -5.69 25.06 -22.71
N ASN A 69 -6.21 25.91 -21.82
CA ASN A 69 -5.49 26.40 -20.65
C ASN A 69 -6.41 26.47 -19.39
N PRO A 70 -6.79 25.31 -18.83
CA PRO A 70 -7.62 25.25 -17.64
C PRO A 70 -6.85 25.76 -16.39
N SER A 71 -7.57 26.47 -15.53
CA SER A 71 -7.11 26.83 -14.19
C SER A 71 -6.93 25.59 -13.30
N LYS A 72 -6.19 25.73 -12.20
CA LYS A 72 -5.97 24.63 -11.24
C LYS A 72 -7.29 24.08 -10.67
N GLU A 73 -8.27 24.96 -10.46
CA GLU A 73 -9.57 24.59 -9.92
C GLU A 73 -10.37 23.81 -10.95
N GLU A 74 -10.41 24.24 -12.20
CA GLU A 74 -11.06 23.47 -13.27
C GLU A 74 -10.42 22.09 -13.44
N LEU A 75 -9.07 22.02 -13.39
CA LEU A 75 -8.33 20.76 -13.38
C LEU A 75 -8.79 19.84 -12.26
N PHE A 76 -8.88 20.37 -11.04
CA PHE A 76 -9.32 19.63 -9.88
C PHE A 76 -10.75 19.12 -10.03
N HIS A 77 -11.69 19.96 -10.44
CA HIS A 77 -13.09 19.57 -10.59
C HIS A 77 -13.26 18.48 -11.64
N GLY A 78 -12.63 18.63 -12.82
CA GLY A 78 -12.69 17.61 -13.88
C GLY A 78 -12.09 16.28 -13.44
N VAL A 79 -10.92 16.28 -12.80
CA VAL A 79 -10.30 15.07 -12.25
C VAL A 79 -11.16 14.43 -11.19
N GLN A 80 -11.74 15.22 -10.27
CA GLN A 80 -12.59 14.70 -9.20
C GLN A 80 -13.85 14.02 -9.75
N GLN A 81 -14.54 14.67 -10.70
CA GLN A 81 -15.73 14.10 -11.32
C GLN A 81 -15.39 12.81 -12.07
N HIS A 82 -14.33 12.80 -12.87
CA HIS A 82 -13.90 11.62 -13.58
C HIS A 82 -13.53 10.46 -12.64
N PHE A 83 -12.75 10.75 -11.60
CA PHE A 83 -12.30 9.75 -10.62
C PHE A 83 -13.48 9.12 -9.86
N GLN A 84 -14.51 9.91 -9.55
CA GLN A 84 -15.73 9.42 -8.89
C GLN A 84 -16.59 8.57 -9.83
N SER A 85 -16.69 8.94 -11.11
CA SER A 85 -17.46 8.20 -12.12
C SER A 85 -16.80 6.88 -12.53
N GLN A 86 -15.47 6.79 -12.52
CA GLN A 86 -14.70 5.61 -12.92
C GLN A 86 -14.64 4.48 -11.87
N GLN A 87 -15.36 4.59 -10.74
CA GLN A 87 -15.17 3.73 -9.57
C GLN A 87 -15.59 2.25 -9.73
N GLN A 88 -15.84 1.75 -10.94
CA GLN A 88 -15.95 0.30 -11.20
C GLN A 88 -14.63 -0.19 -11.80
N LEU A 89 -13.68 -0.54 -10.93
CA LEU A 89 -12.46 -1.24 -11.31
C LEU A 89 -12.55 -2.68 -10.83
N ASP A 90 -12.07 -3.62 -11.65
CA ASP A 90 -11.85 -5.00 -11.23
C ASP A 90 -10.64 -5.04 -10.27
N GLU A 91 -10.93 -5.38 -9.01
CA GLU A 91 -9.93 -5.43 -7.95
C GLU A 91 -8.76 -6.36 -8.28
N LEU A 92 -9.06 -7.54 -8.86
CA LEU A 92 -8.02 -8.52 -9.19
C LEU A 92 -7.10 -7.98 -10.29
N GLN A 93 -7.67 -7.35 -11.31
CA GLN A 93 -6.92 -6.77 -12.42
C GLN A 93 -5.99 -5.64 -11.94
N VAL A 94 -6.49 -4.76 -11.06
CA VAL A 94 -5.70 -3.66 -10.50
C VAL A 94 -4.56 -4.19 -9.63
N ILE A 95 -4.82 -5.16 -8.75
CA ILE A 95 -3.79 -5.74 -7.87
C ILE A 95 -2.70 -6.44 -8.71
N LEU A 96 -3.09 -7.25 -9.69
CA LEU A 96 -2.15 -7.96 -10.56
C LEU A 96 -1.30 -6.97 -11.38
N GLY A 97 -1.92 -5.94 -11.96
CA GLY A 97 -1.22 -4.88 -12.71
C GLY A 97 -0.22 -4.12 -11.83
N PHE A 98 -0.61 -3.79 -10.60
CA PHE A 98 0.27 -3.14 -9.63
C PHE A 98 1.47 -4.02 -9.25
N ILE A 99 1.25 -5.30 -8.91
CA ILE A 99 2.33 -6.22 -8.56
C ILE A 99 3.31 -6.37 -9.73
N HIS A 100 2.80 -6.55 -10.94
CA HIS A 100 3.64 -6.72 -12.14
C HIS A 100 4.54 -5.50 -12.39
N THR A 101 3.95 -4.29 -12.34
CA THR A 101 4.70 -3.04 -12.54
C THR A 101 5.75 -2.81 -11.44
N ALA A 102 5.42 -3.08 -10.17
CA ALA A 102 6.36 -2.97 -9.06
C ALA A 102 7.53 -3.97 -9.17
N LYS A 103 7.25 -5.21 -9.59
CA LYS A 103 8.31 -6.22 -9.84
C LYS A 103 9.28 -5.78 -10.94
N ARG A 104 8.76 -5.21 -12.03
CA ARG A 104 9.58 -4.68 -13.12
C ARG A 104 10.49 -3.53 -12.65
N LEU A 105 9.97 -2.61 -11.85
CA LEU A 105 10.76 -1.49 -11.31
C LEU A 105 11.95 -1.99 -10.47
N LYS A 106 11.73 -3.03 -9.64
CA LYS A 106 12.81 -3.64 -8.86
C LYS A 106 13.89 -4.23 -9.74
N SER A 107 13.55 -4.88 -10.85
CA SER A 107 14.53 -5.40 -11.79
C SER A 107 15.41 -4.30 -12.40
N LEU A 108 14.83 -3.14 -12.75
CA LEU A 108 15.58 -2.03 -13.35
C LEU A 108 16.60 -1.38 -12.43
N TYR A 109 16.38 -1.45 -11.10
CA TYR A 109 17.30 -0.91 -10.10
C TYR A 109 18.35 -1.93 -9.62
N ASN A 110 18.11 -3.23 -9.82
CA ASN A 110 19.05 -4.31 -9.48
C ASN A 110 19.86 -4.82 -10.69
N SER A 111 19.81 -4.12 -11.83
CA SER A 111 20.58 -4.41 -13.05
C SER A 111 21.67 -3.37 -13.28
#